data_AF-A0A354HTJ5-F1
#
_entry.id   AF-A0A354HTJ5-F1
#
_cell.length_a   1.000
_cell.length_b   1.000
_cell.length_c   1.000
_cell.angle_alpha   90.00
_cell.angle_beta   90.00
_cell.angle_gamma   90.00
#
_symmetry.space_group_name_H-M   'P 1'
#
loop_
_entity.id
_entity.type
_entity.pdbx_description
1 polymer ?
#
loop_
_entity_poly.entity_id
_entity_poly.type
_entity_poly.pdbx_seq_one_letter_code
_entity_poly.pdbx_strand_id
1 'polypeptide(L)'
;MPAEMEEEVRDFAAPGISEALTIPEKLAREARIDEIQASWLAKFEEVPESAGHGKEAFKNLLKKMVRSQILDQDLRPDGRKHNEIRPIACEV
;
A
#
# COMPACT_ATOMS: atom_id res chain seq x y z
N MET A 1 6.25 -6.81 17.42
CA MET A 1 4.96 -6.79 16.72
C MET A 1 4.13 -7.99 17.13
N PRO A 2 2.97 -7.82 17.79
CA PRO A 2 2.05 -8.93 18.07
C PRO A 2 1.52 -9.52 16.77
N ALA A 3 1.50 -10.85 16.62
CA ALA A 3 1.04 -11.52 15.41
C ALA A 3 -0.44 -11.21 15.09
N GLU A 4 -1.26 -11.04 16.12
CA GLU A 4 -2.69 -10.70 16.02
C GLU A 4 -2.92 -9.37 15.29
N MET A 5 -2.05 -8.37 15.51
CA MET A 5 -2.16 -7.06 14.87
C MET A 5 -1.83 -7.11 13.37
N GLU A 6 -0.95 -8.02 12.94
CA GLU A 6 -0.65 -8.21 11.51
C GLU A 6 -1.80 -8.86 10.74
N GLU A 7 -2.53 -9.79 11.36
CA GLU A 7 -3.73 -10.38 10.75
C GLU A 7 -4.87 -9.37 10.70
N GLU A 8 -5.11 -8.64 11.79
CA GLU A 8 -6.18 -7.66 11.84
C GLU A 8 -5.99 -6.53 10.81
N VAL A 9 -4.76 -6.01 10.67
CA VAL A 9 -4.47 -5.00 9.65
C VAL A 9 -4.57 -5.57 8.24
N ARG A 10 -4.23 -6.85 8.05
CA ARG A 10 -4.36 -7.53 6.75
C ARG A 10 -5.83 -7.60 6.35
N ASP A 11 -6.68 -8.11 7.23
CA ASP A 11 -8.09 -8.32 6.91
C ASP A 11 -8.80 -6.99 6.63
N PHE A 12 -8.42 -5.93 7.35
CA PHE A 12 -8.97 -4.60 7.12
C PHE A 12 -8.42 -3.93 5.84
N ALA A 13 -7.10 -3.90 5.67
CA ALA A 13 -6.47 -3.06 4.66
C ALA A 13 -6.22 -3.77 3.32
N ALA A 14 -6.15 -5.10 3.28
CA ALA A 14 -5.88 -5.84 2.03
C ALA A 14 -6.85 -5.50 0.88
N PRO A 15 -8.19 -5.49 1.05
CA PRO A 15 -9.08 -5.16 -0.05
C PRO A 15 -8.87 -3.72 -0.54
N GLY A 16 -8.75 -2.76 0.37
CA GLY A 16 -8.53 -1.35 0.02
C GLY A 16 -7.17 -1.10 -0.65
N ILE A 17 -6.10 -1.77 -0.19
CA ILE A 17 -4.78 -1.69 -0.82
C ILE A 17 -4.83 -2.33 -2.21
N SER A 18 -5.52 -3.46 -2.38
CA SER A 18 -5.67 -4.08 -3.71
C SER A 18 -6.34 -3.14 -4.70
N GLU A 19 -7.40 -2.43 -4.29
CA GLU A 19 -8.03 -1.40 -5.12
C GLU A 19 -7.07 -0.24 -5.41
N ALA A 20 -6.39 0.28 -4.39
CA ALA A 20 -5.45 1.39 -4.55
C ALA A 20 -4.29 1.05 -5.50
N LEU A 21 -3.82 -0.19 -5.50
CA LEU A 21 -2.75 -0.67 -6.40
C LEU A 21 -3.19 -0.78 -7.86
N THR A 22 -4.49 -0.67 -8.17
CA THR A 22 -4.97 -0.58 -9.56
C THR A 22 -4.94 0.86 -10.09
N ILE A 23 -4.75 1.86 -9.23
CA ILE A 23 -4.69 3.27 -9.62
C ILE A 23 -3.28 3.57 -10.17
N PRO A 24 -3.12 3.86 -11.48
CA PRO A 24 -1.81 4.11 -12.06
C PRO A 24 -1.26 5.48 -11.68
N GLU A 25 -2.15 6.46 -11.51
CA GLU A 25 -1.81 7.83 -11.12
C GLU A 25 -1.24 7.83 -9.69
N LYS A 26 -0.07 8.44 -9.52
CA LYS A 26 0.72 8.34 -8.31
C LYS A 26 0.04 9.03 -7.14
N LEU A 27 -0.43 10.25 -7.32
CA LEU A 27 -0.98 11.07 -6.23
C LEU A 27 -2.30 10.49 -5.72
N ALA A 28 -3.18 10.04 -6.61
CA ALA A 28 -4.44 9.40 -6.28
C ALA A 28 -4.21 8.06 -5.57
N ARG A 29 -3.22 7.28 -5.99
CA ARG A 29 -2.83 6.05 -5.29
C ARG A 29 -2.30 6.34 -3.89
N GLU A 30 -1.39 7.31 -3.75
CA GLU A 30 -0.83 7.69 -2.46
C GLU A 30 -1.92 8.22 -1.52
N ALA A 31 -2.79 9.11 -1.99
CA ALA A 31 -3.93 9.61 -1.23
C ALA A 31 -4.85 8.48 -0.76
N ARG A 32 -5.17 7.50 -1.62
CA ARG A 32 -6.02 6.38 -1.26
C ARG A 32 -5.37 5.47 -0.20
N ILE A 33 -4.07 5.20 -0.32
CA ILE A 33 -3.32 4.43 0.66
C ILE A 33 -3.27 5.16 2.01
N ASP A 34 -3.04 6.46 1.99
CA ASP A 34 -2.99 7.30 3.18
C ASP A 34 -4.36 7.37 3.88
N GLU A 35 -5.47 7.46 3.14
CA GLU A 35 -6.83 7.37 3.67
C GLU A 35 -7.08 6.05 4.41
N ILE A 36 -6.69 4.92 3.81
CA ILE A 36 -6.86 3.59 4.41
C ILE A 36 -6.00 3.48 5.67
N GLN A 37 -4.76 3.97 5.62
CA GLN A 37 -3.87 3.98 6.77
C GLN A 37 -4.43 4.85 7.90
N ALA A 38 -4.93 6.05 7.60
CA ALA A 38 -5.53 6.94 8.58
C ALA A 38 -6.79 6.33 9.20
N SER A 39 -7.66 5.72 8.38
CA SER A 39 -8.86 5.03 8.86
C SER A 39 -8.53 3.87 9.79
N TRP A 40 -7.45 3.12 9.49
CA TRP A 40 -6.97 2.07 10.38
C TRP A 40 -6.42 2.62 11.69
N LEU A 41 -5.58 3.66 11.61
CA LEU A 41 -4.94 4.25 12.80
C LEU A 41 -5.92 4.98 13.70
N ALA A 42 -7.04 5.49 13.17
CA ALA A 42 -8.11 6.09 13.96
C ALA A 42 -8.67 5.12 15.02
N LYS A 43 -8.58 3.79 14.78
CA LYS A 43 -8.99 2.77 15.76
C LYS A 43 -8.05 2.68 16.98
N PHE A 44 -6.85 3.25 16.89
CA PHE A 44 -5.81 3.18 17.91
C PHE A 44 -5.45 4.56 18.49
N GLU A 45 -6.26 5.60 18.26
CA GLU A 45 -6.03 6.95 18.78
C GLU A 45 -5.85 6.97 20.31
N GLU A 46 -6.53 6.09 21.03
CA GLU A 46 -6.48 5.97 22.50
C GLU A 46 -5.20 5.27 23.01
N VAL A 47 -4.43 4.59 22.15
CA VAL A 47 -3.25 3.80 22.54
C VAL A 47 -2.03 4.16 21.66
N PRO A 48 -1.25 5.19 22.04
CA PRO A 48 -0.16 5.72 21.23
C PRO A 48 0.95 4.69 20.92
N GLU A 49 1.20 3.76 21.83
CA GLU A 49 2.21 2.70 21.66
C GLU A 49 1.78 1.66 20.60
N SER A 50 0.48 1.34 20.57
CA SER A 50 -0.12 0.47 19.54
C SER A 50 -0.19 1.14 18.17
N ALA A 51 -0.32 2.47 18.11
CA ALA A 51 -0.33 3.20 16.85
C ALA A 51 1.01 3.11 16.10
N GLY A 52 2.15 3.08 16.82
CA GLY A 52 3.47 2.89 16.21
C GLY A 52 3.61 1.51 15.56
N HIS A 53 3.22 0.47 16.29
CA HIS A 53 3.17 -0.90 15.79
C HIS A 53 2.19 -1.05 14.61
N GLY A 54 0.99 -0.46 14.69
CA GLY A 54 0.00 -0.50 13.61
C GLY A 54 0.51 0.13 12.31
N LYS A 55 1.25 1.25 12.39
CA LYS A 55 1.91 1.86 11.21
C LYS A 55 2.92 0.92 10.56
N GLU A 56 3.73 0.25 11.38
CA GLU A 56 4.73 -0.70 10.88
C GLU A 56 4.06 -1.92 10.21
N ALA A 57 3.02 -2.47 10.84
CA ALA A 57 2.25 -3.59 10.30
C ALA A 57 1.63 -3.25 8.95
N PHE A 58 0.99 -2.07 8.84
CA PHE A 58 0.39 -1.59 7.59
C PHE A 58 1.45 -1.44 6.48
N LYS A 59 2.59 -0.83 6.80
CA LYS A 59 3.69 -0.65 5.84
C LYS A 59 4.27 -1.99 5.36
N ASN A 60 4.39 -2.96 6.27
CA ASN A 60 4.83 -4.32 5.94
C ASN A 60 3.82 -5.03 5.03
N LEU A 61 2.52 -4.88 5.28
CA LEU A 61 1.46 -5.40 4.43
C LEU A 61 1.51 -4.78 3.03
N LEU A 62 1.55 -3.45 2.92
CA LEU A 62 1.64 -2.74 1.64
C LEU A 62 2.84 -3.23 0.82
N LYS A 63 4.00 -3.37 1.46
CA LYS A 63 5.21 -3.90 0.82
C LYS A 63 5.03 -5.34 0.32
N LYS A 64 4.38 -6.21 1.11
CA LYS A 64 4.08 -7.60 0.71
C LYS A 64 3.15 -7.62 -0.50
N MET A 65 2.10 -6.81 -0.50
CA MET A 65 1.11 -6.74 -1.59
C MET A 65 1.70 -6.23 -2.91
N VAL A 66 2.47 -5.13 -2.87
CA VAL A 66 3.16 -4.62 -4.06
C VAL A 66 4.10 -5.67 -4.65
N ARG A 67 4.83 -6.40 -3.80
CA ARG A 67 5.75 -7.46 -4.26
C ARG A 67 5.00 -8.61 -4.90
N SER A 68 3.90 -9.06 -4.30
CA SER A 68 3.05 -10.11 -4.86
C SER A 68 2.46 -9.67 -6.21
N GLN A 69 1.97 -8.44 -6.33
CA GLN A 69 1.47 -7.92 -7.61
C GLN A 69 2.54 -7.97 -8.72
N ILE A 70 3.77 -7.56 -8.42
CA ILE A 70 4.87 -7.58 -9.39
C ILE A 70 5.29 -9.01 -9.74
N LEU A 71 5.41 -9.89 -8.75
CA LEU A 71 5.93 -11.25 -8.95
C LEU A 71 4.89 -12.20 -9.57
N ASP A 72 3.63 -12.07 -9.16
CA ASP A 72 2.56 -13.00 -9.53
C ASP A 72 1.77 -12.50 -10.76
N GLN A 73 1.67 -11.19 -10.96
CA GLN A 73 0.87 -10.59 -12.04
C GLN A 73 1.71 -9.85 -13.10
N ASP A 74 3.04 -9.77 -12.93
CA ASP A 74 3.95 -8.98 -13.78
C ASP A 74 3.51 -7.52 -13.98
N LEU A 75 2.79 -6.98 -12.99
CA LEU A 75 2.20 -5.65 -13.03
C LEU A 75 2.79 -4.79 -11.93
N ARG A 76 3.39 -3.68 -12.33
CA ARG A 76 3.90 -2.68 -11.39
C ARG A 76 2.80 -1.70 -10.99
N PRO A 77 2.92 -1.02 -9.84
CA PRO A 77 1.90 -0.06 -9.38
C PRO A 77 1.62 1.09 -10.35
N ASP A 78 2.56 1.40 -11.25
CA ASP A 78 2.42 2.41 -12.29
C ASP A 78 1.85 1.86 -13.61
N GLY A 79 1.33 0.63 -13.61
CA GLY A 79 0.70 -0.02 -14.75
C GLY A 79 1.67 -0.59 -15.79
N ARG A 80 2.97 -0.46 -15.56
CA ARG A 80 4.01 -0.94 -16.48
C ARG A 80 4.39 -2.39 -16.22
N LYS A 81 4.81 -3.09 -17.27
CA LYS A 81 5.49 -4.39 -17.17
C LYS A 81 6.95 -4.24 -16.75
N HIS A 82 7.60 -5.36 -16.43
CA HIS A 82 9.02 -5.39 -16.10
C HIS A 82 9.92 -4.85 -17.23
N ASN A 83 9.49 -4.93 -18.49
CA ASN A 83 10.25 -4.54 -19.68
C ASN A 83 9.87 -3.18 -20.28
N GLU A 84 9.01 -2.38 -19.62
CA GLU A 84 8.51 -1.10 -20.14
C GLU A 84 9.17 0.12 -19.47
N ILE A 85 9.67 1.05 -20.30
CA ILE A 85 10.30 2.31 -19.89
C ILE A 85 9.22 3.42 -19.81
N ARG A 86 9.47 4.44 -18.97
CA ARG A 86 8.61 5.64 -18.92
C ARG A 86 8.72 6.44 -20.22
N PRO A 87 7.66 7.16 -20.64
CA PRO A 87 7.78 8.14 -21.72
C PRO A 87 8.89 9.15 -21.44
N ILE A 88 9.73 9.41 -22.43
CA ILE A 88 10.83 10.38 -22.38
C ILE A 88 10.47 11.50 -23.36
N ALA A 89 10.57 12.75 -22.93
CA ALA A 89 10.42 13.92 -23.79
C ALA A 89 11.71 14.76 -23.75
N CYS A 90 12.16 15.21 -24.91
CA CYS A 90 13.33 16.07 -25.09
C CYS A 90 12.97 17.24 -26.02
N GLU A 91 13.45 18.44 -25.69
CA GLU A 91 13.32 19.68 -26.46
C GLU A 91 14.74 20.16 -26.83
N VAL A 92 14.91 20.76 -28.02
CA VAL A 92 16.21 21.19 -28.58
C VAL A 92 16.30 22.71 -28.58
#